data_AF-A0A447N830-F1
#
_entry.id   AF-A0A447N830-F1
#
_cell.length_a   1.000
_cell.length_b   1.000
_cell.length_c   1.000
_cell.angle_alpha   90.00
_cell.angle_beta   90.00
_cell.angle_gamma   90.00
#
_symmetry.space_group_name_H-M   'P 1'
#
loop_
_entity.id
_entity.type
_entity.pdbx_description
1 polymer ?
#
loop_
_entity_poly.entity_id
_entity_poly.type
_entity_poly.pdbx_seq_one_letter_code
_entity_poly.pdbx_strand_id
1 'polypeptide(L)'
;MSGVPVVPLYDTPLSGINRLLKRAEDIVLASLILLLISPVLCCIALAVKLSSPGPVIFRQTRYGMDGKPIKVWKFRSMKVMENDKVVTQATQNDPRVTRVGNFFASYLAG
;
A
#
# COMPACT_ATOMS: atom_id res chain seq x y z
N MET A 1 38.89 -3.59 -10.47
CA MET A 1 37.47 -3.17 -10.53
C MET A 1 36.73 -4.26 -11.28
N SER A 2 36.48 -5.39 -10.62
CA SER A 2 35.96 -6.60 -11.27
C SER A 2 34.44 -6.54 -11.25
N GLY A 3 33.85 -6.17 -12.39
CA GLY A 3 32.41 -6.20 -12.61
C GLY A 3 31.93 -7.65 -12.54
N VAL A 4 31.34 -8.03 -11.42
CA VAL A 4 30.64 -9.30 -11.30
C VAL A 4 29.42 -9.23 -12.22
N PRO A 5 29.31 -10.10 -13.24
CA PRO A 5 28.10 -10.17 -14.03
C PRO A 5 26.99 -10.71 -13.13
N VAL A 6 26.09 -9.83 -12.70
CA VAL A 6 24.86 -10.20 -12.00
C VAL A 6 23.93 -10.87 -13.01
N VAL A 7 24.06 -12.19 -13.13
CA VAL A 7 23.13 -13.04 -13.86
C VAL A 7 21.87 -13.17 -12.99
N PRO A 8 20.70 -12.67 -13.42
CA PRO A 8 19.46 -12.92 -12.69
C PRO A 8 19.14 -14.43 -12.79
N LEU A 9 19.29 -15.17 -11.68
CA LEU A 9 19.00 -16.61 -11.61
C LEU A 9 17.52 -16.95 -11.46
N TYR A 10 16.63 -15.96 -11.62
CA TYR A 10 15.18 -16.14 -11.57
C TYR A 10 14.53 -15.49 -12.77
N ASP A 11 14.60 -16.14 -13.92
CA ASP A 11 13.51 -16.04 -14.88
C ASP A 11 12.37 -16.87 -14.31
N THR A 12 11.26 -16.23 -13.94
CA THR A 12 9.99 -16.96 -13.75
C THR A 12 9.38 -17.02 -15.15
N PRO A 13 9.48 -18.14 -15.90
CA PRO A 13 8.98 -18.19 -17.25
C PRO A 13 7.48 -18.43 -17.17
N LEU A 14 6.73 -17.44 -16.69
CA LEU A 14 5.31 -17.32 -16.97
C LEU A 14 5.20 -16.90 -18.43
N SER A 15 5.49 -17.81 -19.35
CA SER A 15 5.42 -17.60 -20.79
C SER A 15 4.01 -17.92 -21.29
N GLY A 16 3.51 -17.09 -22.23
CA GLY A 16 2.25 -17.31 -22.93
C GLY A 16 1.01 -17.41 -22.03
N ILE A 17 0.26 -18.50 -22.20
CA ILE A 17 -1.05 -18.76 -21.56
C ILE A 17 -0.97 -18.81 -20.04
N ASN A 18 0.14 -19.32 -19.47
CA ASN A 18 0.32 -19.40 -18.01
C ASN A 18 0.33 -18.00 -17.36
N ARG A 19 0.87 -17.00 -18.05
CA ARG A 19 0.81 -15.60 -17.57
C ARG A 19 -0.61 -15.06 -17.59
N LEU A 20 -1.36 -15.37 -18.64
CA LEU A 20 -2.75 -14.94 -18.77
C LEU A 20 -3.63 -15.59 -17.71
N LEU A 21 -3.44 -16.90 -17.47
CA LEU A 21 -4.13 -17.64 -16.44
C LEU A 21 -3.82 -17.09 -15.04
N LYS A 22 -2.53 -16.84 -14.73
CA LYS A 22 -2.15 -16.23 -13.45
C LYS A 22 -2.77 -14.83 -13.28
N ARG A 23 -2.81 -14.03 -14.35
CA ARG A 23 -3.47 -12.72 -14.32
C ARG A 23 -4.98 -12.83 -14.07
N ALA A 24 -5.65 -13.78 -14.72
CA ALA A 24 -7.07 -14.02 -14.48
C ALA A 24 -7.33 -14.47 -13.05
N GLU A 25 -6.53 -15.42 -12.55
CA GLU A 25 -6.58 -15.89 -11.17
C GLU A 25 -6.35 -14.74 -10.17
N ASP A 26 -5.31 -13.92 -10.38
CA ASP A 26 -5.03 -12.75 -9.54
C ASP A 26 -6.21 -11.79 -9.50
N ILE A 27 -6.84 -11.50 -10.65
CA ILE A 27 -7.98 -10.59 -10.73
C ILE A 27 -9.20 -11.18 -10.01
N VAL A 28 -9.51 -12.46 -10.25
CA VAL A 28 -10.67 -13.13 -9.63
C VAL A 28 -10.50 -13.23 -8.13
N LEU A 29 -9.35 -13.72 -7.67
CA LEU A 29 -9.04 -13.85 -6.24
C LEU A 29 -8.99 -12.48 -5.56
N ALA A 30 -8.33 -11.49 -6.16
CA ALA A 30 -8.27 -10.14 -5.61
C ALA A 30 -9.67 -9.51 -5.52
N SER A 31 -10.52 -9.68 -6.55
CA SER A 31 -11.87 -9.14 -6.56
C SER A 31 -12.76 -9.80 -5.51
N LEU A 32 -12.66 -11.13 -5.37
CA LEU A 32 -13.41 -11.88 -4.35
C LEU A 32 -12.99 -11.47 -2.94
N ILE A 33 -11.69 -11.42 -2.66
CA ILE A 33 -11.16 -10.96 -1.38
C ILE A 33 -11.61 -9.52 -1.12
N LEU A 34 -11.50 -8.63 -2.11
CA LEU A 34 -11.89 -7.23 -1.97
C LEU A 34 -13.39 -7.10 -1.64
N LEU A 35 -14.25 -7.91 -2.25
CA LEU A 35 -15.68 -7.92 -1.97
C LEU A 35 -15.97 -8.39 -0.54
N LEU A 36 -15.29 -9.45 -0.09
CA LEU A 36 -15.42 -9.97 1.27
C LEU A 36 -14.95 -8.98 2.34
N ILE A 37 -13.84 -8.26 2.11
CA ILE A 37 -13.31 -7.26 3.04
C ILE A 37 -13.96 -5.88 2.87
N SER A 38 -14.73 -5.65 1.80
CA SER A 38 -15.37 -4.37 1.51
C SER A 38 -16.19 -3.77 2.67
N PRO A 39 -17.00 -4.53 3.46
CA PRO A 39 -17.68 -3.96 4.62
C PRO A 39 -16.68 -3.43 5.67
N VAL A 40 -15.60 -4.17 5.95
CA VAL A 40 -14.55 -3.76 6.89
C VAL A 40 -13.84 -2.51 6.38
N LEU A 41 -13.49 -2.47 5.09
CA LEU A 41 -12.89 -1.30 4.45
C LEU A 41 -13.81 -0.07 4.52
N CYS A 42 -15.12 -0.25 4.38
CA CYS A 42 -16.11 0.81 4.52
C CYS A 42 -16.17 1.35 5.96
N CYS A 43 -16.18 0.47 6.97
CA CYS A 43 -16.12 0.87 8.38
C CYS A 43 -14.85 1.68 8.69
N ILE A 44 -13.69 1.23 8.17
CA ILE A 44 -12.42 1.96 8.30
C ILE A 44 -12.51 3.31 7.60
N ALA A 45 -13.08 3.37 6.40
CA ALA A 45 -13.26 4.60 5.66
C ALA A 45 -14.10 5.63 6.42
N LEU A 46 -15.20 5.19 7.03
CA LEU A 46 -16.04 6.03 7.89
C LEU A 46 -15.28 6.50 9.13
N ALA A 47 -14.56 5.60 9.83
CA ALA A 47 -13.77 5.96 11.00
C ALA A 47 -12.67 7.00 10.68
N VAL A 48 -11.99 6.85 9.53
CA VAL A 48 -10.99 7.82 9.05
C VAL A 48 -11.66 9.16 8.72
N LYS A 49 -12.79 9.15 8.00
CA LYS A 49 -13.52 10.38 7.62
C LYS A 49 -14.06 11.14 8.83
N LEU A 50 -14.51 10.44 9.87
CA LEU A 50 -14.96 11.04 11.12
C LEU A 50 -13.80 11.59 11.96
N SER A 51 -12.59 11.06 11.81
CA SER A 51 -11.42 11.47 12.61
C SER A 51 -10.75 12.77 12.15
N SER A 52 -10.88 13.14 10.87
CA SER A 52 -10.37 14.40 10.29
C SER A 52 -10.98 14.70 8.92
N PRO A 53 -11.23 15.98 8.56
CA PRO A 53 -11.63 16.34 7.21
C PRO A 53 -10.51 16.02 6.20
N GLY A 54 -10.85 15.32 5.12
CA GLY A 54 -9.91 15.01 4.03
C GLY A 54 -10.17 13.68 3.33
N PRO A 55 -9.42 13.36 2.26
CA PRO A 55 -9.61 12.12 1.52
C PRO A 55 -9.14 10.91 2.34
N VAL A 56 -9.95 9.85 2.34
CA VAL A 56 -9.73 8.60 3.11
C VAL A 56 -8.52 7.81 2.60
N ILE A 57 -8.27 7.85 1.29
CA ILE A 57 -7.22 7.07 0.63
C ILE A 57 -6.10 8.01 0.18
N PHE A 58 -4.86 7.63 0.47
CA PHE A 58 -3.64 8.30 0.02
C PHE A 58 -2.94 7.47 -1.06
N ARG A 59 -2.30 8.17 -2.02
CA ARG A 59 -1.55 7.55 -3.12
C ARG A 59 -0.06 7.79 -2.91
N GLN A 60 0.72 6.71 -2.84
CA GLN A 60 2.17 6.77 -2.79
C GLN A 60 2.77 6.10 -4.02
N THR A 61 3.62 6.81 -4.75
CA THR A 61 4.39 6.22 -5.86
C THR A 61 5.57 5.42 -5.29
N ARG A 62 5.72 4.18 -5.71
CA ARG A 62 6.88 3.31 -5.45
C ARG A 62 7.40 2.77 -6.77
N TYR A 63 8.65 2.32 -6.80
CA TYR A 63 9.22 1.64 -7.97
C TYR A 63 8.98 0.14 -7.82
N GLY A 64 8.35 -0.46 -8.82
CA GLY A 64 8.03 -1.89 -8.87
C GLY A 64 9.03 -2.70 -9.70
N MET A 65 8.59 -3.88 -10.10
CA MET A 65 9.29 -4.76 -11.04
C MET A 65 9.63 -3.99 -12.33
N ASP A 66 10.87 -4.13 -12.81
CA ASP A 66 11.46 -3.37 -13.92
C ASP A 66 11.69 -1.86 -13.68
N GLY A 67 11.65 -1.39 -12.43
CA GLY A 67 11.84 0.04 -12.12
C GLY A 67 10.69 0.94 -12.60
N LYS A 68 9.54 0.35 -12.95
CA LYS A 68 8.36 1.12 -13.36
C LYS A 68 7.65 1.72 -12.15
N PRO A 69 7.19 2.98 -12.21
CA PRO A 69 6.45 3.59 -11.11
C PRO A 69 5.09 2.92 -10.94
N ILE A 70 4.88 2.32 -9.76
CA ILE A 70 3.61 1.75 -9.31
C ILE A 70 2.95 2.68 -8.30
N LYS A 71 1.64 2.91 -8.46
CA LYS A 71 0.85 3.69 -7.51
C LYS A 71 0.29 2.76 -6.45
N VAL A 72 0.75 2.95 -5.22
CA VAL A 72 0.28 2.20 -4.05
C VAL A 72 -0.78 3.03 -3.33
N TRP A 73 -1.95 2.43 -3.13
CA TRP A 73 -3.09 3.06 -2.47
C TRP A 73 -3.18 2.54 -1.04
N LYS A 74 -3.30 3.45 -0.06
CA LYS A 74 -3.37 3.09 1.36
C LYS A 74 -4.40 3.95 2.07
N PHE A 75 -5.04 3.40 3.10
CA PHE A 75 -5.85 4.21 4.01
C PHE A 75 -4.96 5.22 4.72
N ARG A 76 -5.50 6.43 4.90
CA ARG A 76 -4.85 7.48 5.67
C ARG A 76 -4.78 7.06 7.14
N SER A 77 -3.57 6.79 7.63
CA SER A 77 -3.30 6.52 9.05
C SER A 77 -2.91 7.76 9.85
N MET A 78 -2.61 8.88 9.17
CA MET A 78 -2.16 10.13 9.79
C MET A 78 -2.99 11.34 9.32
N LYS A 79 -3.26 12.28 10.23
CA LYS A 79 -3.87 13.58 9.91
C LYS A 79 -2.93 14.40 9.03
N VAL A 80 -3.50 15.14 8.07
CA VAL A 80 -2.76 16.13 7.28
C VAL A 80 -2.45 17.32 8.19
N MET A 81 -1.19 17.73 8.29
CA MET A 81 -0.88 19.11 8.66
C MET A 81 -0.86 19.94 7.37
N GLU A 82 -1.48 21.10 7.40
CA GLU A 82 -1.38 22.07 6.31
C GLU A 82 0.10 22.46 6.12
N ASN A 83 0.63 22.16 4.93
CA ASN A 83 1.82 22.74 4.30
C ASN A 83 2.88 23.37 5.23
N ASP A 84 3.63 22.55 5.96
CA ASP A 84 4.96 22.96 6.39
C ASP A 84 6.00 22.62 5.32
N LYS A 85 6.91 23.56 5.05
CA LYS A 85 7.96 23.47 4.01
C LYS A 85 8.97 22.34 4.22
N VAL A 86 8.85 21.61 5.33
CA VAL A 86 9.74 20.52 5.75
C VAL A 86 8.93 19.24 5.85
N VAL A 87 9.22 18.28 4.97
CA VAL A 87 8.66 16.92 5.06
C VAL A 87 9.35 16.20 6.21
N THR A 88 8.83 16.32 7.43
CA THR A 88 9.32 15.57 8.59
C THR A 88 8.87 14.11 8.46
N GLN A 89 9.82 13.17 8.48
CA GLN A 89 9.50 11.75 8.59
C GLN A 89 8.73 11.49 9.89
N ALA A 90 7.74 10.59 9.81
CA ALA A 90 6.95 10.19 10.98
C ALA A 90 7.86 9.49 12.00
N THR A 91 7.83 9.95 13.25
CA THR A 91 8.55 9.34 14.38
C THR A 91 7.64 8.35 15.12
N GLN A 92 8.24 7.47 15.93
CA GLN A 92 7.49 6.57 16.81
C GLN A 92 6.69 7.42 17.83
N ASN A 93 5.37 7.19 17.96
CA ASN A 93 4.41 8.01 18.72
C ASN A 93 4.12 9.41 18.17
N ASP A 94 4.07 9.57 16.85
CA ASP A 94 3.71 10.84 16.24
C ASP A 94 2.25 11.25 16.56
N PRO A 95 2.00 12.48 17.08
CA PRO A 95 0.65 12.96 17.42
C PRO A 95 -0.28 13.07 16.20
N ARG A 96 0.27 13.00 14.97
CA ARG A 96 -0.48 12.98 13.72
C ARG A 96 -1.13 11.62 13.45
N VAL A 97 -0.72 10.54 14.11
CA VAL A 97 -1.32 9.21 13.96
C VAL A 97 -2.75 9.20 14.52
N THR A 98 -3.74 8.84 13.69
CA THR A 98 -5.12 8.71 14.18
C THR A 98 -5.23 7.50 15.12
N ARG A 99 -6.19 7.48 16.06
CA ARG A 99 -6.43 6.30 16.92
C ARG A 99 -6.55 5.00 16.12
N VAL A 100 -7.18 5.09 14.95
CA VAL A 100 -7.30 4.00 13.97
C VAL A 100 -5.94 3.64 13.35
N GLY A 101 -5.13 4.64 12.98
CA GLY A 101 -3.76 4.43 12.49
C GLY A 101 -2.85 3.74 13.50
N ASN A 102 -2.98 4.06 14.79
CA ASN A 102 -2.19 3.41 15.86
C ASN A 102 -2.57 1.94 16.03
N PHE A 103 -3.87 1.62 15.92
CA PHE A 103 -4.36 0.23 15.95
C PHE A 103 -3.80 -0.61 14.79
N PHE A 104 -3.75 -0.05 13.57
CA PHE A 104 -3.11 -0.73 12.44
C PHE A 104 -1.60 -0.89 12.60
N ALA A 105 -0.92 0.13 13.15
CA ALA A 105 0.52 0.08 13.39
C ALA A 105 0.89 -0.99 14.43
N SER A 106 0.08 -1.17 15.47
CA SER A 106 0.32 -2.17 16.51
C SER A 106 0.10 -3.61 16.05
N TYR A 107 -0.85 -3.86 15.14
CA TYR A 107 -1.18 -5.22 14.71
C TYR A 107 -0.21 -5.78 13.64
N LEU A 108 0.58 -4.92 13.00
CA LEU A 108 1.56 -5.29 11.97
C LEU A 108 3.02 -5.27 12.48
N ALA A 109 3.25 -4.83 13.72
CA ALA A 109 4.57 -4.72 14.33
C ALA A 109 4.87 -5.83 15.37
N GLY A 110 3.92 -6.74 15.62
CA GLY A 110 4.12 -7.98 16.36
C GLY A 110 4.22 -9.17 15.40
#